data_AF-A0A7C3MVW4-F1
#
_entry.id   AF-A0A7C3MVW4-F1
#
_cell.length_a   1.000
_cell.length_b   1.000
_cell.length_c   1.000
_cell.angle_alpha   90.00
_cell.angle_beta   90.00
_cell.angle_gamma   90.00
#
_symmetry.space_group_name_H-M   'P 1'
#
loop_
_entity.id
_entity.type
_entity.pdbx_description
1 polymer ?
#
loop_
_entity_poly.entity_id
_entity_poly.type
_entity_poly.pdbx_seq_one_letter_code
_entity_poly.pdbx_strand_id
1 'polypeptide(L)'
;MRRLFLFIAVAVLGACPVTPASCQSTAPIRYGDLDGDGRVSLHDARLAILAALKMPPYADASYPQAADVAPLHNDGTFGDGAVDASDVLRILRYVVGLDRQVWPGVYAFGFEAGMDGWQPNGADLEDPPVQWQIQRSTDTASQGNASLKLFLNNLNDAGKIWVQRPFAVEPYTRYAATVTYKLASSDVGDINAWTLIGAALPHEPGAAGDLQPLGSTALGERPAPYWLDGSFTQQVFSGPDGVVWIAVGVWGTYEVARTYYLDDVRVSLAASPASANTVSGRVSPAAGAVVCALRRSGKGPAEVAAFAVPQDKQGNYVLAGLPDGEYWLMASSTVASPVSLPQPIAVSNGASVKAPDIRLDPEASLPRQVDRTLTVPMPSDAPFVELDVPILVDEDGPEGLARMDVRVDSSTKGTADVGLTLRYPKTSDFAIDEVIAYIELKVWSGDTLVDYLPVDYSAEVVDPLNPGDTIEVERSVRIPTSGQSYALEVVVWGNYE
;
A
#
# COMPACT_ATOMS: atom_id res chain seq x y z
N MET A 1 21.49 -91.13 -6.49
CA MET A 1 22.48 -90.63 -7.48
C MET A 1 21.76 -90.10 -8.71
N ARG A 2 21.67 -88.78 -8.86
CA ARG A 2 21.53 -88.04 -10.14
C ARG A 2 21.63 -86.55 -9.79
N ARG A 3 22.69 -85.90 -10.29
CA ARG A 3 23.00 -84.48 -10.08
C ARG A 3 22.15 -83.64 -11.04
N LEU A 4 21.44 -82.65 -10.52
CA LEU A 4 20.79 -81.59 -11.31
C LEU A 4 21.62 -80.31 -11.11
N PHE A 5 22.37 -79.94 -12.12
CA PHE A 5 22.96 -78.61 -12.26
C PHE A 5 21.93 -77.74 -12.99
N LEU A 6 21.51 -76.63 -12.40
CA LEU A 6 20.80 -75.57 -13.11
C LEU A 6 21.48 -74.23 -12.83
N PHE A 7 21.90 -73.60 -13.92
CA PHE A 7 22.64 -72.34 -13.99
C PHE A 7 21.76 -71.16 -13.54
N ILE A 8 22.29 -70.34 -12.63
CA ILE A 8 21.76 -69.01 -12.34
C ILE A 8 22.49 -68.03 -13.26
N ALA A 9 21.75 -67.44 -14.20
CA ALA A 9 22.21 -66.30 -15.00
C ALA A 9 22.00 -65.02 -14.16
N VAL A 10 23.11 -64.43 -13.71
CA VAL A 10 23.12 -63.11 -13.06
C VAL A 10 23.14 -62.05 -14.17
N ALA A 11 21.99 -61.43 -14.44
CA ALA A 11 21.90 -60.23 -15.25
C ALA A 11 22.34 -59.03 -14.40
N VAL A 12 23.54 -58.51 -14.66
CA VAL A 12 24.02 -57.25 -14.10
C VAL A 12 23.33 -56.11 -14.85
N LEU A 13 22.23 -55.61 -14.30
CA LEU A 13 21.62 -54.34 -14.70
C LEU A 13 22.50 -53.21 -14.15
N GLY A 14 23.30 -52.61 -15.03
CA GLY A 14 23.99 -51.36 -14.73
C GLY A 14 22.99 -50.22 -14.60
N ALA A 15 22.71 -49.80 -13.36
CA ALA A 15 22.00 -48.57 -13.08
C ALA A 15 22.93 -47.38 -13.39
N CYS A 16 22.69 -46.68 -14.50
CA CYS A 16 23.21 -45.33 -14.67
C CYS A 16 22.52 -44.42 -13.64
N PRO A 17 23.25 -43.68 -12.79
CA PRO A 17 22.64 -42.63 -12.00
C PRO A 17 22.14 -41.55 -12.95
N VAL A 18 20.83 -41.47 -13.12
CA VAL A 18 20.18 -40.30 -13.74
C VAL A 18 20.30 -39.18 -12.70
N THR A 19 21.28 -38.31 -12.85
CA THR A 19 21.32 -37.04 -12.14
C THR A 19 20.07 -36.26 -12.53
N PRO A 20 19.20 -35.85 -11.58
CA PRO A 20 18.06 -35.00 -11.91
C PRO A 20 18.62 -33.72 -12.51
N ALA A 21 18.18 -33.39 -13.72
CA ALA A 21 18.42 -32.08 -14.31
C ALA A 21 17.88 -31.03 -13.33
N SER A 22 18.75 -30.19 -12.80
CA SER A 22 18.32 -28.99 -12.08
C SER A 22 17.59 -28.11 -13.08
N CYS A 23 16.26 -28.17 -13.09
CA CYS A 23 15.43 -27.14 -13.71
C CYS A 23 15.69 -25.84 -12.95
N GLN A 24 16.65 -25.05 -13.43
CA GLN A 24 16.74 -23.64 -13.07
C GLN A 24 15.48 -22.99 -13.64
N SER A 25 14.50 -22.76 -12.79
CA SER A 25 13.41 -21.84 -13.05
C SER A 25 14.05 -20.51 -13.45
N THR A 26 13.80 -20.06 -14.68
CA THR A 26 14.18 -18.72 -15.11
C THR A 26 13.30 -17.76 -14.33
N ALA A 27 13.83 -17.25 -13.22
CA ALA A 27 13.23 -16.14 -12.51
C ALA A 27 12.89 -15.04 -13.54
N PRO A 28 11.73 -14.40 -13.42
CA PRO A 28 11.32 -13.36 -14.34
C PRO A 28 12.35 -12.25 -14.33
N ILE A 29 12.68 -11.82 -15.53
CA ILE A 29 13.81 -10.96 -15.81
C ILE A 29 13.49 -9.57 -15.25
N ARG A 30 14.25 -9.17 -14.23
CA ARG A 30 14.21 -7.81 -13.70
C ARG A 30 15.27 -7.01 -14.43
N TYR A 31 14.85 -6.03 -15.23
CA TYR A 31 15.78 -5.10 -15.86
C TYR A 31 16.65 -4.47 -14.77
N GLY A 32 17.97 -4.57 -14.95
CA GLY A 32 18.99 -3.94 -14.12
C GLY A 32 19.38 -4.71 -12.88
N ASP A 33 18.63 -5.74 -12.49
CA ASP A 33 18.91 -6.60 -11.35
C ASP A 33 19.47 -7.93 -11.89
N LEU A 34 20.79 -7.95 -12.04
CA LEU A 34 21.53 -9.02 -12.70
C LEU A 34 21.85 -10.16 -11.71
N ASP A 35 21.90 -9.89 -10.42
CA ASP A 35 22.13 -10.94 -9.41
C ASP A 35 20.83 -11.56 -8.85
N GLY A 36 19.68 -10.95 -9.13
CA GLY A 36 18.36 -11.43 -8.74
C GLY A 36 18.04 -11.18 -7.26
N ASP A 37 18.79 -10.31 -6.58
CA ASP A 37 18.56 -9.97 -5.16
C ASP A 37 17.33 -9.07 -4.97
N GLY A 38 16.78 -8.55 -6.06
CA GLY A 38 15.60 -7.72 -6.10
C GLY A 38 15.87 -6.22 -6.12
N ARG A 39 17.14 -5.78 -6.22
CA ARG A 39 17.58 -4.39 -6.25
C ARG A 39 18.52 -4.16 -7.42
N VAL A 40 18.52 -2.94 -7.95
CA VAL A 40 19.56 -2.51 -8.91
C VAL A 40 20.65 -1.78 -8.14
N SER A 41 21.82 -2.40 -8.03
CA SER A 41 22.92 -1.97 -7.17
C SER A 41 24.22 -1.78 -7.95
N LEU A 42 25.27 -1.33 -7.25
CA LEU A 42 26.61 -1.26 -7.84
C LEU A 42 27.16 -2.65 -8.19
N HIS A 43 26.64 -3.71 -7.55
CA HIS A 43 26.96 -5.08 -7.91
C HIS A 43 26.43 -5.40 -9.31
N ASP A 44 25.19 -5.06 -9.60
CA ASP A 44 24.57 -5.24 -10.91
C ASP A 44 25.26 -4.44 -12.00
N ALA A 45 25.66 -3.21 -11.70
CA ALA A 45 26.46 -2.40 -12.61
C ALA A 45 27.78 -3.10 -12.97
N ARG A 46 28.45 -3.72 -11.99
CA ARG A 46 29.66 -4.51 -12.23
C ARG A 46 29.35 -5.74 -13.08
N LEU A 47 28.27 -6.46 -12.80
CA LEU A 47 27.86 -7.62 -13.58
C LEU A 47 27.54 -7.22 -15.03
N ALA A 48 26.91 -6.08 -15.25
CA ALA A 48 26.61 -5.54 -16.58
C ALA A 48 27.88 -5.19 -17.35
N ILE A 49 28.91 -4.63 -16.68
CA ILE A 49 30.23 -4.40 -17.28
C ILE A 49 30.84 -5.72 -17.76
N LEU A 50 30.78 -6.77 -16.93
CA LEU A 50 31.33 -8.08 -17.28
C LEU A 50 30.57 -8.72 -18.46
N ALA A 51 29.23 -8.56 -18.49
CA ALA A 51 28.38 -9.02 -19.57
C ALA A 51 28.66 -8.26 -20.89
N ALA A 52 28.75 -6.93 -20.86
CA ALA A 52 29.07 -6.09 -22.01
C ALA A 52 30.45 -6.41 -22.62
N LEU A 53 31.43 -6.77 -21.76
CA LEU A 53 32.76 -7.20 -22.17
C LEU A 53 32.82 -8.68 -22.60
N LYS A 54 31.70 -9.42 -22.54
CA LYS A 54 31.60 -10.85 -22.84
C LYS A 54 32.62 -11.68 -22.06
N MET A 55 32.85 -11.31 -20.79
CA MET A 55 33.78 -12.03 -19.91
C MET A 55 33.10 -13.27 -19.32
N PRO A 56 33.71 -14.47 -19.39
CA PRO A 56 33.15 -15.66 -18.74
C PRO A 56 32.99 -15.49 -17.22
N PRO A 57 31.94 -16.05 -16.59
CA PRO A 57 30.85 -16.87 -17.19
C PRO A 57 29.71 -16.07 -17.83
N TYR A 58 29.81 -14.74 -17.88
CA TYR A 58 28.70 -13.83 -18.22
C TYR A 58 28.44 -13.67 -19.73
N ALA A 59 29.20 -14.37 -20.58
CA ALA A 59 29.01 -14.36 -22.03
C ALA A 59 27.83 -15.23 -22.51
N ASP A 60 27.47 -16.28 -21.75
CA ASP A 60 26.54 -17.33 -22.19
C ASP A 60 25.31 -17.54 -21.28
N ALA A 61 25.25 -16.88 -20.12
CA ALA A 61 24.15 -17.02 -19.16
C ALA A 61 22.98 -16.07 -19.48
N SER A 62 21.81 -16.26 -18.86
CA SER A 62 20.58 -15.46 -19.06
C SER A 62 20.66 -13.98 -18.64
N TYR A 63 21.85 -13.48 -18.32
CA TYR A 63 22.12 -12.07 -18.00
C TYR A 63 21.80 -11.06 -19.12
N PRO A 64 21.83 -11.38 -20.44
CA PRO A 64 21.62 -10.41 -21.48
C PRO A 64 20.34 -9.63 -21.34
N GLN A 65 19.21 -10.29 -21.05
CA GLN A 65 17.92 -9.61 -20.99
C GLN A 65 17.75 -8.75 -19.73
N ALA A 66 18.35 -9.12 -18.59
CA ALA A 66 18.33 -8.26 -17.39
C ALA A 66 19.27 -7.06 -17.57
N ALA A 67 20.38 -7.25 -18.28
CA ALA A 67 21.38 -6.22 -18.51
C ALA A 67 21.05 -5.32 -19.70
N ASP A 68 20.23 -5.74 -20.64
CA ASP A 68 19.79 -5.00 -21.85
C ASP A 68 18.67 -4.01 -21.48
N VAL A 69 19.09 -2.83 -21.06
CA VAL A 69 18.30 -1.80 -20.38
C VAL A 69 18.26 -0.51 -21.19
N ALA A 70 18.98 -0.45 -22.30
CA ALA A 70 19.08 0.67 -23.21
C ALA A 70 18.91 0.18 -24.66
N PRO A 71 18.21 0.94 -25.53
CA PRO A 71 17.49 2.17 -25.22
C PRO A 71 16.23 1.89 -24.40
N LEU A 72 15.71 2.94 -23.76
CA LEU A 72 14.33 2.95 -23.31
C LEU A 72 13.44 3.28 -24.51
N HIS A 73 12.45 2.44 -24.78
CA HIS A 73 11.46 2.66 -25.82
C HIS A 73 10.30 3.52 -25.32
N ASN A 74 9.55 4.12 -26.24
CA ASN A 74 8.39 4.98 -25.89
C ASN A 74 7.26 4.23 -25.19
N ASP A 75 7.23 2.90 -25.28
CA ASP A 75 6.25 2.04 -24.62
C ASP A 75 6.67 1.61 -23.21
N GLY A 76 7.81 2.09 -22.72
CA GLY A 76 8.34 1.74 -21.41
C GLY A 76 9.17 0.45 -21.39
N THR A 77 9.28 -0.27 -22.50
CA THR A 77 10.18 -1.44 -22.57
C THR A 77 11.63 -0.99 -22.72
N PHE A 78 12.55 -1.89 -22.36
CA PHE A 78 13.97 -1.64 -22.46
C PHE A 78 14.65 -2.60 -23.43
N GLY A 79 15.79 -2.15 -23.93
CA GLY A 79 16.80 -3.00 -24.55
C GLY A 79 16.69 -3.06 -26.07
N ASP A 80 17.82 -3.28 -26.75
CA ASP A 80 17.89 -3.51 -28.20
C ASP A 80 18.34 -4.92 -28.58
N GLY A 81 18.44 -5.81 -27.59
CA GLY A 81 18.93 -7.17 -27.72
C GLY A 81 20.44 -7.30 -27.54
N ALA A 82 21.16 -6.21 -27.25
CA ALA A 82 22.59 -6.23 -26.96
C ALA A 82 22.88 -5.61 -25.60
N VAL A 83 23.79 -6.22 -24.84
CA VAL A 83 24.36 -5.58 -23.64
C VAL A 83 25.64 -4.88 -24.03
N ASP A 84 25.63 -3.54 -23.99
CA ASP A 84 26.75 -2.70 -24.32
C ASP A 84 27.03 -1.59 -23.27
N ALA A 85 27.87 -0.63 -23.63
CA ALA A 85 28.25 0.44 -22.72
C ALA A 85 27.07 1.36 -22.33
N SER A 86 26.05 1.47 -23.18
CA SER A 86 24.83 2.24 -22.96
C SER A 86 24.03 1.67 -21.80
N ASP A 87 23.90 0.34 -21.75
CA ASP A 87 23.26 -0.39 -20.67
C ASP A 87 23.96 -0.20 -19.33
N VAL A 88 25.28 -0.42 -19.35
CA VAL A 88 26.16 -0.22 -18.20
C VAL A 88 26.03 1.19 -17.66
N LEU A 89 26.08 2.20 -18.55
CA LEU A 89 25.95 3.60 -18.16
C LEU A 89 24.58 3.90 -17.57
N ARG A 90 23.51 3.29 -18.09
CA ARG A 90 22.16 3.47 -17.54
C ARG A 90 22.04 2.86 -16.15
N ILE A 91 22.49 1.62 -15.93
CA ILE A 91 22.54 0.99 -14.61
C ILE A 91 23.38 1.83 -13.64
N LEU A 92 24.58 2.26 -14.05
CA LEU A 92 25.44 3.09 -13.21
C LEU A 92 24.78 4.42 -12.86
N ARG A 93 24.16 5.11 -13.83
CA ARG A 93 23.46 6.37 -13.58
C ARG A 93 22.30 6.17 -12.62
N TYR A 94 21.55 5.08 -12.74
CA TYR A 94 20.48 4.74 -11.79
C TYR A 94 21.04 4.54 -10.37
N VAL A 95 22.03 3.66 -10.23
CA VAL A 95 22.66 3.32 -8.94
C VAL A 95 23.25 4.54 -8.23
N VAL A 96 23.80 5.51 -8.99
CA VAL A 96 24.37 6.74 -8.43
C VAL A 96 23.37 7.91 -8.36
N GLY A 97 22.09 7.67 -8.64
CA GLY A 97 21.01 8.67 -8.55
C GLY A 97 21.04 9.77 -9.62
N LEU A 98 21.78 9.56 -10.70
CA LEU A 98 21.82 10.44 -11.87
C LEU A 98 20.70 10.15 -12.86
N ASP A 99 20.23 8.89 -12.93
CA ASP A 99 19.03 8.52 -13.65
C ASP A 99 17.91 8.26 -12.63
N ARG A 100 16.98 9.21 -12.53
CA ARG A 100 15.78 9.10 -11.69
C ARG A 100 14.60 8.50 -12.46
N GLN A 101 14.84 8.04 -13.68
CA GLN A 101 13.79 7.38 -14.42
C GLN A 101 13.53 6.04 -13.75
N VAL A 102 12.32 5.89 -13.21
CA VAL A 102 11.84 4.66 -12.62
C VAL A 102 11.94 3.57 -13.68
N TRP A 103 12.72 2.54 -13.37
CA TRP A 103 12.72 1.31 -14.14
C TRP A 103 11.32 0.72 -13.98
N PRO A 104 10.48 0.59 -15.03
CA PRO A 104 9.23 -0.13 -14.93
C PRO A 104 9.53 -1.49 -14.32
N GLY A 105 9.21 -1.61 -13.04
CA GLY A 105 9.29 -2.85 -12.31
C GLY A 105 8.12 -3.68 -12.81
N VAL A 106 8.30 -4.33 -13.96
CA VAL A 106 7.43 -5.41 -14.39
C VAL A 106 7.99 -6.66 -13.74
N TYR A 107 7.36 -7.05 -12.64
CA TYR A 107 7.64 -8.28 -11.95
C TYR A 107 6.68 -9.34 -12.46
N ALA A 108 7.14 -10.55 -12.69
CA ALA A 108 6.30 -11.71 -12.95
C ALA A 108 6.51 -12.75 -11.83
N PHE A 109 5.57 -13.64 -11.60
CA PHE A 109 5.64 -14.67 -10.57
C PHE A 109 4.88 -15.92 -11.06
N GLY A 110 5.59 -17.04 -11.11
CA GLY A 110 5.04 -18.34 -11.51
C GLY A 110 5.18 -19.40 -10.42
N PHE A 111 5.74 -19.05 -9.26
CA PHE A 111 5.76 -19.90 -8.05
C PHE A 111 6.52 -21.23 -8.22
N GLU A 112 7.47 -21.30 -9.15
CA GLU A 112 8.17 -22.52 -9.51
C GLU A 112 9.10 -23.05 -8.40
N ALA A 113 9.70 -22.17 -7.60
CA ALA A 113 10.65 -22.55 -6.54
C ALA A 113 10.14 -22.28 -5.10
N GLY A 114 8.95 -21.71 -4.96
CA GLY A 114 8.39 -21.30 -3.66
C GLY A 114 7.15 -20.43 -3.85
N MET A 115 6.86 -19.57 -2.88
CA MET A 115 5.83 -18.53 -3.04
C MET A 115 6.41 -17.26 -3.66
N ASP A 116 7.62 -17.32 -4.24
CA ASP A 116 8.35 -16.17 -4.79
C ASP A 116 8.45 -14.98 -3.82
N GLY A 117 8.41 -15.18 -2.50
CA GLY A 117 8.41 -14.08 -1.52
C GLY A 117 7.05 -13.43 -1.26
N TRP A 118 5.98 -13.96 -1.85
CA TRP A 118 4.61 -13.66 -1.44
C TRP A 118 4.28 -14.33 -0.11
N GLN A 119 3.52 -13.62 0.72
CA GLN A 119 3.14 -14.07 2.06
C GLN A 119 1.63 -14.29 2.13
N PRO A 120 1.17 -15.37 2.77
CA PRO A 120 -0.26 -15.62 2.95
C PRO A 120 -0.83 -14.75 4.07
N ASN A 121 -2.03 -14.23 3.90
CA ASN A 121 -2.74 -13.47 4.93
C ASN A 121 -4.27 -13.68 4.81
N GLY A 122 -5.02 -13.28 5.83
CA GLY A 122 -6.47 -13.42 5.88
C GLY A 122 -7.15 -12.53 6.91
N ALA A 123 -8.44 -12.27 6.71
CA ALA A 123 -9.30 -11.49 7.59
C ALA A 123 -10.68 -12.13 7.73
N ASP A 124 -11.37 -11.82 8.82
CA ASP A 124 -12.70 -12.34 9.15
C ASP A 124 -12.73 -13.86 9.25
N LEU A 125 -11.76 -14.45 9.97
CA LEU A 125 -11.53 -15.90 10.02
C LEU A 125 -11.90 -16.56 11.34
N GLU A 126 -12.35 -15.79 12.35
CA GLU A 126 -12.42 -16.23 13.74
C GLU A 126 -13.84 -16.49 14.28
N ASP A 127 -14.90 -15.93 13.68
CA ASP A 127 -16.28 -16.06 14.20
C ASP A 127 -17.32 -16.50 13.14
N PRO A 128 -17.75 -17.78 13.15
CA PRO A 128 -17.04 -18.90 13.75
C PRO A 128 -15.66 -19.11 13.08
N PRO A 129 -14.72 -19.80 13.76
CA PRO A 129 -13.39 -20.00 13.21
C PRO A 129 -13.44 -20.90 11.97
N VAL A 130 -12.82 -20.45 10.88
CA VAL A 130 -12.80 -21.17 9.60
C VAL A 130 -11.41 -21.73 9.28
N GLN A 131 -11.40 -22.87 8.59
CA GLN A 131 -10.14 -23.47 8.11
C GLN A 131 -9.73 -22.79 6.82
N TRP A 132 -8.46 -22.39 6.72
CA TRP A 132 -7.92 -21.80 5.51
C TRP A 132 -6.43 -22.10 5.38
N GLN A 133 -5.92 -22.02 4.16
CA GLN A 133 -4.50 -22.19 3.86
C GLN A 133 -4.17 -21.59 2.51
N ILE A 134 -3.00 -20.95 2.39
CA ILE A 134 -2.40 -20.64 1.10
C ILE A 134 -0.99 -21.23 1.07
N GLN A 135 -0.70 -22.01 0.04
CA GLN A 135 0.61 -22.64 -0.14
C GLN A 135 0.92 -22.90 -1.61
N ARG A 136 2.20 -23.03 -1.95
CA ARG A 136 2.62 -23.53 -3.27
C ARG A 136 2.08 -24.95 -3.48
N SER A 137 1.58 -25.24 -4.68
CA SER A 137 1.08 -26.55 -5.09
C SER A 137 1.55 -26.91 -6.49
N THR A 138 1.63 -28.21 -6.78
CA THR A 138 1.83 -28.77 -8.13
C THR A 138 0.58 -29.49 -8.64
N ASP A 139 -0.58 -29.29 -7.99
CA ASP A 139 -1.86 -29.91 -8.38
C ASP A 139 -2.33 -29.42 -9.76
N THR A 140 -2.13 -28.12 -10.04
CA THR A 140 -2.37 -27.49 -11.33
C THR A 140 -1.50 -26.23 -11.47
N ALA A 141 -1.23 -25.82 -12.70
CA ALA A 141 -0.50 -24.60 -13.02
C ALA A 141 -1.01 -24.05 -14.36
N SER A 142 -1.00 -22.73 -14.52
CA SER A 142 -1.32 -22.07 -15.79
C SER A 142 -0.09 -22.04 -16.71
N GLN A 143 1.09 -21.98 -16.10
CA GLN A 143 2.40 -22.08 -16.74
C GLN A 143 3.32 -22.92 -15.84
N GLY A 144 4.32 -23.59 -16.43
CA GLY A 144 5.29 -24.36 -15.65
C GLY A 144 4.66 -25.54 -14.90
N ASN A 145 5.09 -25.77 -13.66
CA ASN A 145 4.71 -26.94 -12.86
C ASN A 145 4.08 -26.60 -11.51
N ALA A 146 4.00 -25.31 -11.14
CA ALA A 146 3.50 -24.90 -9.84
C ALA A 146 2.58 -23.68 -9.91
N SER A 147 1.77 -23.52 -8.87
CA SER A 147 0.93 -22.35 -8.62
C SER A 147 0.73 -22.17 -7.12
N LEU A 148 0.03 -21.13 -6.70
CA LEU A 148 -0.45 -21.01 -5.32
C LEU A 148 -1.84 -21.59 -5.19
N LYS A 149 -2.02 -22.53 -4.26
CA LYS A 149 -3.33 -23.08 -3.89
C LYS A 149 -3.91 -22.27 -2.73
N LEU A 150 -5.07 -21.68 -2.94
CA LEU A 150 -5.83 -20.93 -1.94
C LEU A 150 -7.02 -21.78 -1.50
N PHE A 151 -7.02 -22.26 -0.27
CA PHE A 151 -8.10 -23.04 0.34
C PHE A 151 -8.79 -22.23 1.44
N LEU A 152 -10.12 -22.17 1.40
CA LEU A 152 -10.93 -21.55 2.45
C LEU A 152 -12.20 -22.39 2.66
N ASN A 153 -12.48 -22.74 3.91
CA ASN A 153 -13.73 -23.34 4.35
C ASN A 153 -14.64 -22.26 4.93
N ASN A 154 -15.37 -21.55 4.07
CA ASN A 154 -16.03 -20.29 4.41
C ASN A 154 -17.35 -20.46 5.20
N LEU A 155 -17.35 -21.26 6.26
CA LEU A 155 -18.55 -21.52 7.09
C LEU A 155 -19.09 -20.28 7.82
N ASN A 156 -18.40 -19.15 7.75
CA ASN A 156 -18.78 -17.90 8.40
C ASN A 156 -19.25 -16.80 7.42
N ASP A 157 -19.33 -17.09 6.12
CA ASP A 157 -19.76 -16.14 5.07
C ASP A 157 -18.94 -14.85 4.95
N ALA A 158 -17.80 -14.76 5.64
CA ALA A 158 -17.05 -13.52 5.75
C ALA A 158 -15.58 -13.66 5.37
N GLY A 159 -15.04 -14.88 5.40
CA GLY A 159 -13.62 -15.17 5.26
C GLY A 159 -12.99 -14.59 4.01
N LYS A 160 -11.89 -13.87 4.19
CA LYS A 160 -11.05 -13.32 3.12
C LYS A 160 -9.65 -13.88 3.27
N ILE A 161 -9.09 -14.39 2.19
CA ILE A 161 -7.71 -14.86 2.16
C ILE A 161 -7.01 -14.33 0.91
N TRP A 162 -5.76 -13.92 1.05
CA TRP A 162 -4.99 -13.35 -0.04
C TRP A 162 -3.50 -13.62 0.13
N VAL A 163 -2.75 -13.39 -0.95
CA VAL A 163 -1.30 -13.24 -0.86
C VAL A 163 -0.91 -11.80 -1.01
N GLN A 164 0.13 -11.40 -0.29
CA GLN A 164 0.68 -10.05 -0.33
C GLN A 164 2.19 -10.03 -0.50
N ARG A 165 2.70 -8.96 -1.12
CA ARG A 165 4.14 -8.74 -1.27
C ARG A 165 4.48 -7.24 -1.30
N PRO A 166 5.54 -6.80 -0.60
CA PRO A 166 6.07 -5.45 -0.74
C PRO A 166 6.97 -5.31 -1.97
N PHE A 167 6.91 -4.15 -2.61
CA PHE A 167 7.76 -3.73 -3.71
C PHE A 167 8.47 -2.43 -3.36
N ALA A 168 9.79 -2.43 -3.47
CA ALA A 168 10.58 -1.23 -3.28
C ALA A 168 10.33 -0.25 -4.45
N VAL A 169 10.09 1.00 -4.09
CA VAL A 169 9.80 2.12 -4.98
C VAL A 169 10.43 3.40 -4.42
N GLU A 170 10.40 4.49 -5.18
CA GLU A 170 10.84 5.77 -4.64
C GLU A 170 9.86 6.23 -3.54
N PRO A 171 10.34 6.67 -2.36
CA PRO A 171 9.48 7.25 -1.33
C PRO A 171 8.75 8.49 -1.84
N TYR A 172 7.52 8.67 -1.35
CA TYR A 172 6.67 9.81 -1.67
C TYR A 172 6.39 10.00 -3.17
N THR A 173 6.25 8.89 -3.91
CA THR A 173 5.98 8.89 -5.34
C THR A 173 4.64 8.23 -5.62
N ARG A 174 3.85 8.82 -6.52
CA ARG A 174 2.58 8.25 -6.99
C ARG A 174 2.86 7.22 -8.09
N TYR A 175 2.31 6.03 -7.94
CA TYR A 175 2.41 4.93 -8.88
C TYR A 175 1.04 4.54 -9.44
N ALA A 176 1.00 4.23 -10.72
CA ALA A 176 -0.03 3.39 -11.31
C ALA A 176 0.41 1.92 -11.16
N ALA A 177 -0.11 1.24 -10.14
CA ALA A 177 0.16 -0.17 -9.90
C ALA A 177 -0.83 -1.02 -10.72
N THR A 178 -0.34 -1.66 -11.78
CA THR A 178 -1.12 -2.60 -12.59
C THR A 178 -0.76 -4.02 -12.23
N VAL A 179 -1.76 -4.82 -11.89
CA VAL A 179 -1.59 -6.22 -11.52
C VAL A 179 -2.41 -7.07 -12.46
N THR A 180 -1.77 -8.02 -13.15
CA THR A 180 -2.45 -9.06 -13.93
C THR A 180 -2.20 -10.42 -13.30
N TYR A 181 -3.14 -11.34 -13.40
CA TYR A 181 -2.99 -12.68 -12.81
C TYR A 181 -3.90 -13.68 -13.50
N LYS A 182 -3.65 -14.98 -13.26
CA LYS A 182 -4.55 -16.06 -13.63
C LYS A 182 -5.08 -16.76 -12.39
N LEU A 183 -6.40 -16.91 -12.30
CA LEU A 183 -7.06 -17.64 -11.23
C LEU A 183 -7.82 -18.85 -11.78
N ALA A 184 -7.41 -20.07 -11.43
CA ALA A 184 -8.22 -21.26 -11.69
C ALA A 184 -9.40 -21.33 -10.73
N SER A 185 -10.61 -21.27 -11.27
CA SER A 185 -11.87 -21.44 -10.54
C SER A 185 -12.57 -22.72 -10.95
N SER A 186 -13.39 -23.26 -10.05
CA SER A 186 -14.33 -24.36 -10.32
C SER A 186 -15.79 -23.94 -10.11
N ASP A 187 -16.06 -22.64 -9.98
CA ASP A 187 -17.37 -22.10 -9.66
C ASP A 187 -18.23 -22.02 -10.93
N VAL A 188 -18.98 -23.07 -11.21
CA VAL A 188 -19.86 -23.13 -12.39
C VAL A 188 -21.12 -22.31 -12.14
N GLY A 189 -21.42 -21.39 -13.07
CA GLY A 189 -22.52 -20.44 -12.96
C GLY A 189 -22.22 -19.25 -12.03
N ASP A 190 -23.17 -18.32 -11.95
CA ASP A 190 -23.02 -17.08 -11.18
C ASP A 190 -23.56 -17.19 -9.75
N ILE A 191 -24.38 -18.22 -9.49
CA ILE A 191 -24.98 -18.46 -8.18
C ILE A 191 -23.89 -18.99 -7.25
N ASN A 192 -23.73 -18.34 -6.10
CA ASN A 192 -22.74 -18.64 -5.07
C ASN A 192 -21.28 -18.39 -5.50
N ALA A 193 -21.02 -17.66 -6.58
CA ALA A 193 -19.66 -17.28 -6.91
C ALA A 193 -19.06 -16.39 -5.82
N TRP A 194 -17.77 -16.57 -5.56
CA TRP A 194 -17.02 -15.77 -4.61
C TRP A 194 -16.48 -14.50 -5.29
N THR A 195 -15.98 -13.57 -4.48
CA THR A 195 -15.47 -12.31 -4.97
C THR A 195 -13.95 -12.34 -5.07
N LEU A 196 -13.43 -11.93 -6.22
CA LEU A 196 -12.00 -11.63 -6.38
C LEU A 196 -11.70 -10.35 -5.62
N ILE A 197 -10.60 -10.32 -4.87
CA ILE A 197 -10.17 -9.15 -4.12
C ILE A 197 -8.70 -8.84 -4.40
N GLY A 198 -8.31 -7.58 -4.25
CA GLY A 198 -6.91 -7.18 -4.32
C GLY A 198 -6.72 -5.73 -3.91
N ALA A 199 -5.46 -5.29 -3.86
CA ALA A 199 -5.12 -3.93 -3.48
C ALA A 199 -3.69 -3.57 -3.90
N ALA A 200 -3.43 -2.27 -4.03
CA ALA A 200 -2.11 -1.65 -4.01
C ALA A 200 -2.10 -0.55 -2.94
N LEU A 201 -1.27 -0.69 -1.91
CA LEU A 201 -1.29 0.14 -0.70
C LEU A 201 0.11 0.62 -0.30
N PRO A 202 0.25 1.76 0.41
CA PRO A 202 1.53 2.18 0.99
C PRO A 202 1.98 1.32 2.17
N HIS A 203 1.07 0.54 2.76
CA HIS A 203 1.31 -0.26 3.97
C HIS A 203 0.83 -1.70 3.76
N GLU A 204 1.25 -2.59 4.65
CA GLU A 204 0.88 -3.99 4.62
C GLU A 204 -0.65 -4.15 4.86
N PRO A 205 -1.40 -4.82 3.95
CA PRO A 205 -2.82 -5.07 4.17
C PRO A 205 -3.01 -6.03 5.35
N GLY A 206 -3.80 -5.63 6.34
CA GLY A 206 -4.07 -6.38 7.57
C GLY A 206 -5.56 -6.55 7.88
N ALA A 207 -6.45 -5.97 7.08
CA ALA A 207 -7.88 -5.96 7.29
C ALA A 207 -8.68 -6.25 6.02
N ALA A 208 -9.94 -6.65 6.21
CA ALA A 208 -10.90 -6.78 5.11
C ALA A 208 -11.12 -5.47 4.34
N GLY A 209 -11.12 -4.33 5.05
CA GLY A 209 -11.35 -2.99 4.47
C GLY A 209 -10.21 -2.50 3.57
N ASP A 210 -9.03 -3.10 3.66
CA ASP A 210 -7.86 -2.75 2.85
C ASP A 210 -7.98 -3.26 1.40
N LEU A 211 -8.93 -4.17 1.16
CA LEU A 211 -9.06 -4.92 -0.08
C LEU A 211 -10.30 -4.47 -0.85
N GLN A 212 -10.12 -4.20 -2.14
CA GLN A 212 -11.23 -3.84 -3.02
C GLN A 212 -11.75 -5.06 -3.78
N PRO A 213 -13.07 -5.15 -4.03
CA PRO A 213 -13.64 -6.16 -4.90
C PRO A 213 -13.21 -5.90 -6.36
N LEU A 214 -12.67 -6.93 -7.01
CA LEU A 214 -12.16 -6.87 -8.38
C LEU A 214 -13.10 -7.55 -9.39
N GLY A 215 -14.00 -8.42 -8.92
CA GLY A 215 -14.89 -9.19 -9.78
C GLY A 215 -15.39 -10.48 -9.13
N SER A 216 -15.88 -11.39 -9.97
CA SER A 216 -16.46 -12.68 -9.55
C SER A 216 -15.54 -13.84 -9.94
N THR A 217 -15.55 -14.91 -9.15
CA THR A 217 -14.90 -16.19 -9.48
C THR A 217 -15.75 -17.08 -10.40
N ALA A 218 -16.96 -16.63 -10.78
CA ALA A 218 -17.89 -17.36 -11.63
C ALA A 218 -17.28 -17.70 -13.00
N LEU A 219 -17.51 -18.94 -13.45
CA LEU A 219 -17.10 -19.40 -14.77
C LEU A 219 -18.17 -19.16 -15.85
N GLY A 220 -19.39 -18.75 -15.46
CA GLY A 220 -20.54 -18.76 -16.36
C GLY A 220 -20.76 -20.16 -16.95
N GLU A 221 -20.75 -20.27 -18.28
CA GLU A 221 -20.92 -21.54 -19.02
C GLU A 221 -19.60 -22.31 -19.26
N ARG A 222 -18.45 -21.80 -18.78
CA ARG A 222 -17.15 -22.43 -19.03
C ARG A 222 -16.98 -23.73 -18.23
N PRO A 223 -16.30 -24.76 -18.77
CA PRO A 223 -16.06 -26.00 -18.05
C PRO A 223 -15.04 -25.80 -16.91
N ALA A 224 -15.33 -26.34 -15.73
CA ALA A 224 -14.43 -26.33 -14.58
C ALA A 224 -13.37 -27.46 -14.63
N PRO A 225 -12.15 -27.25 -14.11
CA PRO A 225 -11.60 -25.95 -13.70
C PRO A 225 -11.21 -25.09 -14.92
N TYR A 226 -11.32 -23.77 -14.80
CA TYR A 226 -10.92 -22.83 -15.85
C TYR A 226 -10.08 -21.68 -15.27
N TRP A 227 -9.01 -21.31 -15.98
CA TRP A 227 -8.15 -20.18 -15.63
C TRP A 227 -8.77 -18.86 -16.11
N LEU A 228 -9.24 -18.06 -15.16
CA LEU A 228 -9.72 -16.70 -15.40
C LEU A 228 -8.53 -15.75 -15.46
N ASP A 229 -8.45 -14.95 -16.52
CA ASP A 229 -7.50 -13.83 -16.58
C ASP A 229 -8.09 -12.64 -15.80
N GLY A 230 -7.37 -12.18 -14.79
CA GLY A 230 -7.71 -11.02 -13.98
C GLY A 230 -6.72 -9.88 -14.20
N SER A 231 -7.21 -8.64 -14.08
CA SER A 231 -6.38 -7.44 -14.10
C SER A 231 -7.03 -6.31 -13.32
N PHE A 232 -6.22 -5.52 -12.61
CA PHE A 232 -6.64 -4.24 -12.05
C PHE A 232 -5.49 -3.23 -12.07
N THR A 233 -5.85 -1.95 -12.09
CA THR A 233 -4.92 -0.85 -11.93
C THR A 233 -5.39 0.05 -10.80
N GLN A 234 -4.51 0.34 -9.85
CA GLN A 234 -4.79 1.23 -8.72
C GLN A 234 -3.71 2.32 -8.64
N GLN A 235 -4.15 3.55 -8.35
CA GLN A 235 -3.22 4.63 -7.99
C GLN A 235 -2.84 4.46 -6.53
N VAL A 236 -1.53 4.46 -6.24
CA VAL A 236 -1.01 4.32 -4.89
C VAL A 236 0.12 5.31 -4.69
N PHE A 237 0.17 5.94 -3.52
CA PHE A 237 1.29 6.78 -3.12
C PHE A 237 2.21 5.96 -2.24
N SER A 238 3.50 5.94 -2.50
CA SER A 238 4.45 5.22 -1.64
C SER A 238 4.68 5.98 -0.32
N GLY A 239 4.86 5.22 0.75
CA GLY A 239 5.20 5.77 2.06
C GLY A 239 6.62 6.33 2.15
N PRO A 240 7.01 6.86 3.31
CA PRO A 240 8.39 7.28 3.61
C PRO A 240 9.41 6.14 3.52
N ASP A 241 8.95 4.91 3.71
CA ASP A 241 9.74 3.68 3.59
C ASP A 241 10.03 3.27 2.14
N GLY A 242 9.39 3.93 1.17
CA GLY A 242 9.57 3.62 -0.26
C GLY A 242 9.02 2.26 -0.62
N VAL A 243 7.86 1.87 -0.07
CA VAL A 243 7.23 0.59 -0.35
C VAL A 243 5.82 0.78 -0.92
N VAL A 244 5.46 -0.10 -1.85
CA VAL A 244 4.08 -0.38 -2.25
C VAL A 244 3.80 -1.86 -2.02
N TRP A 245 2.76 -2.17 -1.27
CA TRP A 245 2.26 -3.51 -1.05
C TRP A 245 1.21 -3.85 -2.10
N ILE A 246 1.33 -5.04 -2.70
CA ILE A 246 0.32 -5.59 -3.60
C ILE A 246 -0.32 -6.79 -2.96
N ALA A 247 -1.66 -6.89 -3.05
CA ALA A 247 -2.44 -8.02 -2.60
C ALA A 247 -3.37 -8.55 -3.69
N VAL A 248 -3.54 -9.88 -3.75
CA VAL A 248 -4.50 -10.58 -4.62
C VAL A 248 -5.05 -11.80 -3.88
N GLY A 249 -6.37 -12.00 -3.91
CA GLY A 249 -7.00 -13.09 -3.19
C GLY A 249 -8.47 -13.30 -3.53
N VAL A 250 -9.17 -13.97 -2.60
CA VAL A 250 -10.60 -14.27 -2.70
C VAL A 250 -11.32 -13.94 -1.40
N TRP A 251 -12.57 -13.50 -1.53
CA TRP A 251 -13.53 -13.33 -0.45
C TRP A 251 -14.65 -14.35 -0.60
N GLY A 252 -14.81 -15.21 0.40
CA GLY A 252 -15.91 -16.14 0.49
C GLY A 252 -17.21 -15.44 0.85
N THR A 253 -18.19 -15.52 -0.03
CA THR A 253 -19.53 -14.91 0.11
C THR A 253 -20.62 -15.95 0.35
N TYR A 254 -20.25 -17.21 0.56
CA TYR A 254 -21.17 -18.34 0.74
C TYR A 254 -20.56 -19.47 1.58
N GLU A 255 -21.40 -20.18 2.34
CA GLU A 255 -21.03 -21.22 3.33
C GLU A 255 -20.55 -22.53 2.67
N VAL A 256 -19.39 -22.50 2.00
CA VAL A 256 -18.84 -23.66 1.32
C VAL A 256 -17.32 -23.68 1.37
N ALA A 257 -16.71 -24.86 1.31
CA ALA A 257 -15.28 -24.99 1.14
C ALA A 257 -14.89 -24.88 -0.34
N ARG A 258 -13.93 -24.02 -0.65
CA ARG A 258 -13.40 -23.86 -2.01
C ARG A 258 -11.89 -23.87 -2.07
N THR A 259 -11.41 -24.24 -3.24
CA THR A 259 -10.00 -24.20 -3.62
C THR A 259 -9.87 -23.44 -4.93
N TYR A 260 -8.99 -22.46 -4.94
CA TYR A 260 -8.56 -21.75 -6.14
C TYR A 260 -7.07 -21.93 -6.35
N TYR A 261 -6.61 -21.66 -7.57
CA TYR A 261 -5.19 -21.62 -7.88
C TYR A 261 -4.83 -20.27 -8.51
N LEU A 262 -3.82 -19.60 -7.98
CA LEU A 262 -3.30 -18.32 -8.47
C LEU A 262 -1.95 -18.53 -9.13
N ASP A 263 -1.77 -18.01 -10.34
CA ASP A 263 -0.56 -18.18 -11.13
C ASP A 263 -0.36 -17.01 -12.13
N ASP A 264 0.82 -16.92 -12.76
CA ASP A 264 1.22 -15.90 -13.72
C ASP A 264 0.90 -14.47 -13.23
N VAL A 265 1.20 -14.21 -11.95
CA VAL A 265 0.98 -12.89 -11.34
C VAL A 265 2.04 -11.95 -11.88
N ARG A 266 1.60 -10.84 -12.47
CA ARG A 266 2.49 -9.79 -12.95
C ARG A 266 2.11 -8.47 -12.31
N VAL A 267 3.12 -7.75 -11.84
CA VAL A 267 2.97 -6.45 -11.21
C VAL A 267 3.78 -5.47 -12.04
N SER A 268 3.16 -4.41 -12.52
CA SER A 268 3.82 -3.28 -13.17
C SER A 268 3.63 -2.03 -12.31
N LEU A 269 4.74 -1.47 -11.84
CA LEU A 269 4.76 -0.21 -11.11
C LEU A 269 5.32 0.87 -12.02
N ALA A 270 4.41 1.63 -12.63
CA ALA A 270 4.77 2.83 -13.38
C ALA A 270 4.60 4.02 -12.46
N ALA A 271 5.68 4.77 -12.19
CA ALA A 271 5.52 6.08 -11.57
C ALA A 271 4.60 6.89 -12.49
N SER A 272 3.48 7.35 -11.94
CA SER A 272 2.63 8.27 -12.68
C SER A 272 3.51 9.46 -13.00
N PRO A 273 3.60 9.90 -14.28
CA PRO A 273 4.33 11.11 -14.57
C PRO A 273 3.77 12.16 -13.64
N ALA A 274 4.63 12.76 -12.82
CA ALA A 274 4.23 13.93 -12.08
C ALA A 274 3.56 14.84 -13.11
N SER A 275 2.27 15.18 -12.92
CA SER A 275 1.75 16.35 -13.60
C SER A 275 2.78 17.46 -13.43
N ALA A 276 3.02 18.25 -14.48
CA ALA A 276 4.03 19.31 -14.45
C ALA A 276 3.76 20.36 -13.36
N ASN A 277 2.56 20.31 -12.79
CA ASN A 277 2.13 21.02 -11.62
C ASN A 277 3.04 20.76 -10.42
N THR A 278 3.67 21.83 -9.95
CA THR A 278 4.48 21.83 -8.74
C THR A 278 3.96 22.91 -7.80
N VAL A 279 3.93 22.62 -6.51
CA VAL A 279 3.68 23.60 -5.47
C VAL A 279 4.91 23.66 -4.59
N SER A 280 5.55 24.82 -4.52
CA SER A 280 6.75 25.04 -3.72
C SER A 280 6.48 26.07 -2.63
N GLY A 281 7.12 25.91 -1.49
CA GLY A 281 6.98 26.85 -0.39
C GLY A 281 8.05 26.60 0.66
N ARG A 282 7.86 27.20 1.83
CA ARG A 282 8.75 27.01 2.97
C ARG A 282 7.94 26.64 4.20
N VAL A 283 8.39 25.65 4.96
CA VAL A 283 7.86 25.34 6.30
C VAL A 283 8.89 25.74 7.37
N SER A 284 8.45 26.38 8.45
CA SER A 284 9.37 26.84 9.51
C SER A 284 8.74 26.66 10.90
N PRO A 285 9.40 25.95 11.84
CA PRO A 285 10.66 25.22 11.67
C PRO A 285 10.56 24.03 10.70
N ALA A 286 11.69 23.69 10.07
CA ALA A 286 11.80 22.63 9.06
C ALA A 286 12.03 21.23 9.64
N ALA A 287 12.59 21.15 10.85
CA ALA A 287 13.03 19.90 11.44
C ALA A 287 11.84 18.95 11.67
N GLY A 288 11.91 17.77 11.06
CA GLY A 288 10.87 16.75 11.16
C GLY A 288 9.52 17.16 10.55
N ALA A 289 9.49 18.23 9.75
CA ALA A 289 8.26 18.67 9.11
C ALA A 289 7.95 17.81 7.88
N VAL A 290 6.68 17.48 7.69
CA VAL A 290 6.14 16.87 6.47
C VAL A 290 5.02 17.77 5.97
N VAL A 291 5.09 18.14 4.70
CA VAL A 291 4.05 18.94 4.03
C VAL A 291 3.15 18.00 3.23
N CYS A 292 1.84 18.15 3.39
CA CYS A 292 0.82 17.39 2.67
C CYS A 292 -0.04 18.34 1.84
N ALA A 293 -0.40 17.92 0.63
CA ALA A 293 -1.41 18.57 -0.20
C ALA A 293 -2.69 17.74 -0.21
N LEU A 294 -3.76 18.32 0.32
CA LEU A 294 -5.10 17.74 0.31
C LEU A 294 -5.90 18.36 -0.84
N ARG A 295 -6.26 17.55 -1.84
CA ARG A 295 -7.08 18.00 -2.96
C ARG A 295 -8.51 18.16 -2.50
N ARG A 296 -9.06 19.36 -2.67
CA ARG A 296 -10.47 19.64 -2.45
C ARG A 296 -11.30 18.88 -3.50
N SER A 297 -12.13 17.96 -3.03
CA SER A 297 -13.03 17.16 -3.87
C SER A 297 -14.44 17.69 -3.70
N GLY A 298 -14.92 18.56 -4.59
CA GLY A 298 -16.30 19.09 -4.62
C GLY A 298 -17.16 18.85 -3.36
N LYS A 299 -18.05 17.84 -3.41
CA LYS A 299 -18.93 17.42 -2.29
C LYS A 299 -18.43 16.15 -1.54
N GLY A 300 -17.17 15.77 -1.72
CA GLY A 300 -16.59 14.56 -1.15
C GLY A 300 -15.43 14.87 -0.19
N PRO A 301 -14.93 13.86 0.54
CA PRO A 301 -13.75 14.04 1.37
C PRO A 301 -12.56 14.45 0.51
N ALA A 302 -11.70 15.30 1.08
CA ALA A 302 -10.44 15.67 0.46
C ALA A 302 -9.56 14.44 0.28
N GLU A 303 -8.87 14.35 -0.86
CA GLU A 303 -7.94 13.27 -1.18
C GLU A 303 -6.51 13.75 -0.97
N VAL A 304 -5.67 12.95 -0.31
CA VAL A 304 -4.24 13.24 -0.28
C VAL A 304 -3.64 13.10 -1.67
N ALA A 305 -3.15 14.21 -2.21
CA ALA A 305 -2.62 14.25 -3.57
C ALA A 305 -1.10 14.14 -3.64
N ALA A 306 -0.39 14.71 -2.66
CA ALA A 306 1.06 14.62 -2.58
C ALA A 306 1.58 14.89 -1.16
N PHE A 307 2.76 14.36 -0.89
CA PHE A 307 3.57 14.72 0.28
C PHE A 307 4.92 15.29 -0.17
N ALA A 308 5.50 16.14 0.66
CA ALA A 308 6.85 16.64 0.50
C ALA A 308 7.53 16.78 1.87
N VAL A 309 8.73 16.26 1.97
CA VAL A 309 9.65 16.58 3.07
C VAL A 309 10.47 17.80 2.64
N PRO A 310 10.76 18.75 3.55
CA PRO A 310 11.65 19.85 3.24
C PRO A 310 13.00 19.35 2.69
N GLN A 311 13.38 19.91 1.55
CA GLN A 311 14.58 19.57 0.80
C GLN A 311 15.85 20.15 1.43
N ASP A 312 15.71 21.10 2.36
CA ASP A 312 16.83 21.74 3.03
C ASP A 312 16.50 22.19 4.46
N LYS A 313 17.54 22.66 5.17
CA LYS A 313 17.44 23.16 6.55
C LYS A 313 16.62 24.44 6.66
N GLN A 314 16.42 25.14 5.55
CA GLN A 314 15.62 26.35 5.49
C GLN A 314 14.14 26.00 5.48
N GLY A 315 13.76 24.76 5.16
CA GLY A 315 12.39 24.31 5.14
C GLY A 315 11.75 24.37 3.76
N ASN A 316 12.54 24.56 2.70
CA ASN A 316 11.99 24.65 1.35
C ASN A 316 11.45 23.28 0.94
N TYR A 317 10.21 23.22 0.47
CA TYR A 317 9.60 21.99 -0.01
C TYR A 317 9.11 22.17 -1.45
N VAL A 318 8.99 21.06 -2.17
CA VAL A 318 8.36 20.99 -3.48
C VAL A 318 7.44 19.79 -3.51
N LEU A 319 6.15 20.02 -3.61
CA LEU A 319 5.14 19.04 -3.96
C LEU A 319 5.09 18.97 -5.48
N ALA A 320 5.38 17.82 -6.05
CA ALA A 320 5.33 17.60 -7.49
C ALA A 320 4.20 16.63 -7.84
N GLY A 321 3.73 16.70 -9.07
CA GLY A 321 2.76 15.72 -9.57
C GLY A 321 1.34 15.94 -9.09
N LEU A 322 1.00 17.16 -8.69
CA LEU A 322 -0.35 17.53 -8.25
C LEU A 322 -1.31 17.61 -9.46
N PRO A 323 -2.39 16.82 -9.54
CA PRO A 323 -3.39 16.97 -10.59
C PRO A 323 -3.95 18.41 -10.68
N ASP A 324 -4.67 18.75 -11.74
CA ASP A 324 -5.39 20.03 -11.77
C ASP A 324 -6.46 20.05 -10.67
N GLY A 325 -6.52 21.11 -9.88
CA GLY A 325 -7.45 21.21 -8.76
C GLY A 325 -7.07 22.28 -7.74
N GLU A 326 -7.86 22.36 -6.68
CA GLU A 326 -7.62 23.21 -5.52
C GLU A 326 -7.11 22.36 -4.36
N TYR A 327 -6.12 22.87 -3.64
CA TYR A 327 -5.38 22.14 -2.62
C TYR A 327 -5.28 22.93 -1.32
N TRP A 328 -5.53 22.28 -0.19
CA TRP A 328 -5.06 22.77 1.09
C TRP A 328 -3.66 22.23 1.35
N LEU A 329 -2.75 23.12 1.71
CA LEU A 329 -1.44 22.72 2.19
C LEU A 329 -1.42 22.71 3.70
N MET A 330 -1.02 21.57 4.22
CA MET A 330 -0.80 21.38 5.64
C MET A 330 0.64 20.99 5.86
N ALA A 331 1.19 21.39 7.00
CA ALA A 331 2.44 20.81 7.48
C ALA A 331 2.21 20.25 8.87
N SER A 332 2.83 19.11 9.14
CA SER A 332 2.88 18.53 10.46
C SER A 332 4.34 18.38 10.87
N SER A 333 4.63 18.52 12.16
CA SER A 333 5.94 18.27 12.75
C SER A 333 5.80 17.59 14.11
N THR A 334 6.83 16.82 14.47
CA THR A 334 6.98 16.22 15.81
C THR A 334 7.12 17.24 16.94
N VAL A 335 7.48 18.49 16.64
CA VAL A 335 7.85 19.49 17.65
C VAL A 335 7.10 20.82 17.52
N ALA A 336 6.21 20.97 16.55
CA ALA A 336 5.54 22.25 16.28
C ALA A 336 4.22 22.08 15.51
N SER A 337 3.26 22.95 15.81
CA SER A 337 1.92 22.96 15.21
C SER A 337 1.70 24.16 14.29
N PRO A 338 0.83 24.07 13.26
CA PRO A 338 0.53 25.19 12.37
C PRO A 338 -0.09 26.39 13.11
N VAL A 339 0.42 27.61 12.83
CA VAL A 339 -0.11 28.85 13.42
C VAL A 339 -1.24 29.51 12.61
N SER A 340 -1.51 29.00 11.42
CA SER A 340 -2.47 29.59 10.49
C SER A 340 -3.25 28.51 9.76
N LEU A 341 -4.50 28.82 9.45
CA LEU A 341 -5.37 27.99 8.61
C LEU A 341 -4.72 27.69 7.24
N PRO A 342 -4.88 26.47 6.71
CA PRO A 342 -4.51 26.16 5.34
C PRO A 342 -5.22 27.10 4.37
N GLN A 343 -4.46 27.80 3.52
CA GLN A 343 -5.05 28.57 2.43
C GLN A 343 -5.20 27.67 1.19
N PRO A 344 -6.35 27.71 0.51
CA PRO A 344 -6.53 26.94 -0.72
C PRO A 344 -5.61 27.48 -1.81
N ILE A 345 -4.98 26.57 -2.56
CA ILE A 345 -4.11 26.87 -3.68
C ILE A 345 -4.64 26.15 -4.91
N ALA A 346 -4.99 26.92 -5.93
CA ALA A 346 -5.38 26.38 -7.23
C ALA A 346 -4.13 26.04 -8.06
N VAL A 347 -4.11 24.85 -8.64
CA VAL A 347 -3.05 24.36 -9.50
C VAL A 347 -3.69 23.85 -10.80
N SER A 348 -3.16 24.28 -11.95
CA SER A 348 -3.68 23.85 -13.25
C SER A 348 -2.62 23.96 -14.36
N ASN A 349 -2.78 23.18 -15.43
CA ASN A 349 -2.04 23.36 -16.70
C ASN A 349 -0.50 23.36 -16.60
N GLY A 350 0.07 22.51 -15.75
CA GLY A 350 1.53 22.43 -15.56
C GLY A 350 2.11 23.60 -14.77
N ALA A 351 1.31 24.25 -13.93
CA ALA A 351 1.73 25.43 -13.15
C ALA A 351 2.80 25.10 -12.11
N SER A 352 3.81 25.96 -12.00
CA SER A 352 4.66 26.01 -10.81
C SER A 352 4.14 27.13 -9.91
N VAL A 353 3.49 26.74 -8.82
CA VAL A 353 2.84 27.67 -7.88
C VAL A 353 3.73 27.82 -6.65
N LYS A 354 3.96 29.06 -6.23
CA LYS A 354 4.60 29.34 -4.94
C LYS A 354 3.52 29.51 -3.88
N ALA A 355 3.48 28.58 -2.93
CA ALA A 355 2.63 28.63 -1.78
C ALA A 355 3.10 29.68 -0.76
N PRO A 356 2.19 30.19 0.09
CA PRO A 356 2.56 30.90 1.30
C PRO A 356 3.45 30.03 2.20
N ASP A 357 4.36 30.66 2.94
CA ASP A 357 5.18 29.96 3.92
C ASP A 357 4.30 29.40 5.04
N ILE A 358 4.43 28.11 5.35
CA ILE A 358 3.74 27.46 6.45
C ILE A 358 4.56 27.69 7.72
N ARG A 359 4.02 28.45 8.66
CA ARG A 359 4.64 28.64 9.97
C ARG A 359 4.10 27.59 10.93
N LEU A 360 5.01 26.81 11.48
CA LEU A 360 4.79 26.00 12.64
C LEU A 360 5.36 26.76 13.84
N ASP A 361 4.76 26.61 15.01
CA ASP A 361 5.26 27.20 16.24
C ASP A 361 5.32 26.11 17.31
N PRO A 362 6.50 25.86 17.91
CA PRO A 362 6.67 24.86 18.96
C PRO A 362 5.92 25.19 20.25
N GLU A 363 5.57 26.47 20.46
CA GLU A 363 4.80 26.95 21.61
C GLU A 363 3.36 27.31 21.24
N ALA A 364 3.01 27.32 19.94
CA ALA A 364 1.62 27.40 19.56
C ALA A 364 0.94 26.11 20.01
N SER A 365 0.18 26.23 21.10
CA SER A 365 -1.11 25.57 21.11
C SER A 365 -1.79 25.94 19.79
N LEU A 366 -2.24 24.97 18.99
CA LEU A 366 -3.14 25.21 17.84
C LEU A 366 -4.17 26.28 18.21
N PRO A 367 -4.75 27.08 17.29
CA PRO A 367 -5.85 27.97 17.65
C PRO A 367 -6.88 27.20 18.48
N ARG A 368 -6.87 27.50 19.79
CA ARG A 368 -7.29 26.66 20.92
C ARG A 368 -7.25 25.14 20.69
N GLN A 369 -6.05 24.57 20.84
CA GLN A 369 -5.87 23.19 21.27
C GLN A 369 -6.70 22.97 22.55
N VAL A 370 -7.74 22.13 22.48
CA VAL A 370 -8.28 21.52 23.68
C VAL A 370 -7.23 20.50 24.13
N ASP A 371 -6.23 20.98 24.86
CA ASP A 371 -5.21 20.13 25.48
C ASP A 371 -5.86 19.30 26.59
N ARG A 372 -6.47 18.19 26.18
CA ARG A 372 -6.75 17.09 27.08
C ARG A 372 -5.97 15.89 26.60
N THR A 373 -4.78 15.71 27.18
CA THR A 373 -4.15 14.39 27.23
C THR A 373 -5.10 13.47 27.99
N LEU A 374 -5.91 12.73 27.25
CA LEU A 374 -6.84 11.79 27.84
C LEU A 374 -6.17 10.43 27.86
N THR A 375 -5.55 10.11 28.99
CA THR A 375 -5.12 8.73 29.25
C THR A 375 -6.39 7.92 29.39
N VAL A 376 -6.72 7.15 28.35
CA VAL A 376 -7.74 6.12 28.44
C VAL A 376 -7.06 4.89 29.05
N PRO A 377 -7.23 4.59 30.36
CA PRO A 377 -6.86 3.28 30.84
C PRO A 377 -7.76 2.30 30.11
N MET A 378 -7.21 1.55 29.16
CA MET A 378 -7.91 0.45 28.49
C MET A 378 -8.32 -0.54 29.58
N PRO A 379 -9.61 -0.59 29.99
CA PRO A 379 -10.05 -1.58 30.94
C PRO A 379 -9.92 -2.93 30.23
N SER A 380 -9.37 -3.95 30.88
CA SER A 380 -9.21 -5.27 30.27
C SER A 380 -10.53 -5.92 29.82
N ASP A 381 -11.67 -5.33 30.19
CA ASP A 381 -12.99 -5.97 30.16
C ASP A 381 -14.09 -5.10 29.49
N ALA A 382 -13.77 -3.89 28.99
CA ALA A 382 -14.78 -2.98 28.40
C ALA A 382 -14.65 -2.95 26.86
N PRO A 383 -15.71 -3.28 26.09
CA PRO A 383 -15.65 -3.33 24.63
C PRO A 383 -15.72 -1.95 23.94
N PHE A 384 -15.90 -0.86 24.70
CA PHE A 384 -15.90 0.52 24.18
C PHE A 384 -15.60 1.52 25.31
N VAL A 385 -15.07 2.69 24.93
CA VAL A 385 -14.92 3.85 25.82
C VAL A 385 -15.54 5.07 25.14
N GLU A 386 -16.70 5.51 25.61
CA GLU A 386 -17.37 6.70 25.07
C GLU A 386 -16.78 7.97 25.72
N LEU A 387 -16.44 8.98 24.93
CA LEU A 387 -15.74 10.18 25.39
C LEU A 387 -16.45 11.46 24.94
N ASP A 388 -17.10 12.15 25.87
CA ASP A 388 -17.62 13.48 25.61
C ASP A 388 -16.49 14.51 25.71
N VAL A 389 -15.96 14.96 24.56
CA VAL A 389 -14.93 16.01 24.50
C VAL A 389 -15.60 17.34 24.10
N PRO A 390 -15.88 18.26 25.04
CA PRO A 390 -16.40 19.58 24.68
C PRO A 390 -15.36 20.34 23.87
N ILE A 391 -15.73 20.78 22.67
CA ILE A 391 -14.89 21.64 21.81
C ILE A 391 -15.36 23.08 22.02
N LEU A 392 -14.53 23.90 22.66
CA LEU A 392 -14.85 25.32 22.84
C LEU A 392 -14.70 26.08 21.53
N VAL A 393 -15.80 26.65 21.07
CA VAL A 393 -15.86 27.55 19.92
C VAL A 393 -15.80 29.00 20.43
N ASP A 394 -14.57 29.51 20.59
CA ASP A 394 -14.22 30.88 21.01
C ASP A 394 -14.61 31.32 22.44
N GLU A 395 -14.06 32.45 22.91
CA GLU A 395 -14.26 33.06 24.22
C GLU A 395 -15.58 33.85 24.35
N ASP A 396 -16.15 34.25 23.21
CA ASP A 396 -17.39 35.05 23.12
C ASP A 396 -18.53 34.36 22.34
N GLY A 397 -18.31 33.14 21.82
CA GLY A 397 -19.30 32.34 21.09
C GLY A 397 -20.12 31.40 22.00
N PRO A 398 -21.31 30.92 21.56
CA PRO A 398 -22.06 29.93 22.32
C PRO A 398 -21.28 28.61 22.38
N GLU A 399 -21.22 27.99 23.56
CA GLU A 399 -20.59 26.69 23.75
C GLU A 399 -21.17 25.65 22.76
N GLY A 400 -20.39 25.30 21.75
CA GLY A 400 -20.63 24.15 20.89
C GLY A 400 -20.24 22.86 21.62
N LEU A 401 -21.09 21.83 21.59
CA LEU A 401 -20.74 20.50 22.09
C LEU A 401 -20.50 19.58 20.89
N ALA A 402 -19.27 19.55 20.37
CA ALA A 402 -18.84 18.42 19.57
C ALA A 402 -18.65 17.19 20.49
N ARG A 403 -18.90 16.00 19.96
CA ARG A 403 -18.92 14.76 20.76
C ARG A 403 -18.11 13.67 20.07
N MET A 404 -16.88 13.45 20.51
CA MET A 404 -15.96 12.48 19.91
C MET A 404 -16.15 11.07 20.47
N ASP A 405 -16.93 10.25 19.78
CA ASP A 405 -17.17 8.86 20.17
C ASP A 405 -16.01 7.93 19.71
N VAL A 406 -14.99 7.71 20.56
CA VAL A 406 -13.86 6.79 20.25
C VAL A 406 -14.25 5.32 20.48
N ARG A 407 -14.42 4.55 19.41
CA ARG A 407 -14.80 3.13 19.51
C ARG A 407 -13.61 2.17 19.43
N VAL A 408 -13.00 1.87 20.57
CA VAL A 408 -11.93 0.85 20.62
C VAL A 408 -12.52 -0.57 20.64
N ASP A 409 -12.49 -1.27 19.50
CA ASP A 409 -12.88 -2.67 19.44
C ASP A 409 -11.77 -3.62 19.94
N SER A 410 -11.85 -3.97 21.21
CA SER A 410 -10.93 -4.92 21.86
C SER A 410 -11.03 -6.37 21.36
N SER A 411 -12.04 -6.73 20.55
CA SER A 411 -12.17 -8.08 20.00
C SER A 411 -11.13 -8.39 18.92
N THR A 412 -10.59 -7.35 18.28
CA THR A 412 -9.50 -7.47 17.32
C THR A 412 -8.16 -7.37 18.04
N LYS A 413 -7.52 -8.51 18.31
CA LYS A 413 -6.16 -8.54 18.91
C LYS A 413 -5.20 -7.73 18.04
N GLY A 414 -4.79 -6.56 18.53
CA GLY A 414 -3.75 -5.78 17.85
C GLY A 414 -4.23 -4.48 17.22
N THR A 415 -5.52 -4.16 17.25
CA THR A 415 -6.07 -3.01 16.53
C THR A 415 -7.15 -2.29 17.34
N ALA A 416 -7.16 -0.96 17.30
CA ALA A 416 -8.28 -0.13 17.73
C ALA A 416 -8.93 0.46 16.47
N ASP A 417 -10.24 0.71 16.47
CA ASP A 417 -10.86 1.61 15.50
C ASP A 417 -11.14 2.94 16.21
N VAL A 418 -11.23 4.06 15.48
CA VAL A 418 -11.37 5.39 16.10
C VAL A 418 -12.32 6.24 15.28
N GLY A 419 -13.61 6.16 15.60
CA GLY A 419 -14.63 7.04 15.03
C GLY A 419 -14.55 8.46 15.58
N LEU A 420 -14.89 9.45 14.75
CA LEU A 420 -15.09 10.83 15.18
C LEU A 420 -16.48 11.28 14.79
N THR A 421 -17.35 11.49 15.78
CA THR A 421 -18.63 12.16 15.54
C THR A 421 -18.49 13.65 15.88
N LEU A 422 -19.03 14.54 15.04
CA LEU A 422 -19.13 15.96 15.33
C LEU A 422 -20.61 16.33 15.37
N ARG A 423 -21.11 16.64 16.57
CA ARG A 423 -22.49 17.09 16.76
C ARG A 423 -22.49 18.61 16.86
N TYR A 424 -23.28 19.30 16.05
CA TYR A 424 -23.45 20.74 16.20
C TYR A 424 -24.74 21.02 16.96
N PRO A 425 -24.69 21.63 18.15
CA PRO A 425 -25.89 21.76 18.98
C PRO A 425 -26.96 22.63 18.31
N LYS A 426 -28.22 22.20 18.44
CA LYS A 426 -29.42 22.93 17.96
C LYS A 426 -29.56 24.35 18.50
N THR A 427 -28.84 24.69 19.56
CA THR A 427 -28.94 25.96 20.28
C THR A 427 -27.93 27.00 19.79
N SER A 428 -27.09 26.69 18.80
CA SER A 428 -26.23 27.71 18.20
C SER A 428 -27.05 28.64 17.31
N ASP A 429 -26.77 29.95 17.33
CA ASP A 429 -27.37 30.93 16.43
C ASP A 429 -26.51 31.17 15.17
N PHE A 430 -25.39 30.46 15.04
CA PHE A 430 -24.38 30.67 13.99
C PHE A 430 -24.34 29.49 13.01
N ALA A 431 -24.21 29.77 11.72
CA ALA A 431 -23.86 28.76 10.72
C ALA A 431 -22.33 28.62 10.68
N ILE A 432 -21.83 27.40 10.48
CA ILE A 432 -20.41 27.19 10.20
C ILE A 432 -20.28 27.01 8.70
N ASP A 433 -19.60 27.92 8.00
CA ASP A 433 -19.48 27.87 6.55
C ASP A 433 -18.60 26.72 6.06
N GLU A 434 -17.57 26.38 6.84
CA GLU A 434 -16.63 25.31 6.49
C GLU A 434 -16.02 24.70 7.76
N VAL A 435 -16.15 23.37 7.92
CA VAL A 435 -15.42 22.59 8.92
C VAL A 435 -14.37 21.73 8.21
N ILE A 436 -13.14 21.78 8.69
CA ILE A 436 -12.04 20.90 8.29
C ILE A 436 -11.61 20.13 9.54
N ALA A 437 -12.06 18.89 9.68
CA ALA A 437 -11.57 17.99 10.71
C ALA A 437 -10.46 17.11 10.15
N TYR A 438 -9.35 16.98 10.88
CA TYR A 438 -8.37 15.93 10.62
C TYR A 438 -8.00 15.21 11.90
N ILE A 439 -7.65 13.93 11.75
CA ILE A 439 -7.22 13.07 12.84
C ILE A 439 -5.72 12.84 12.65
N GLU A 440 -4.93 13.22 13.65
CA GLU A 440 -3.50 12.98 13.69
C GLU A 440 -3.22 11.91 14.74
N LEU A 441 -2.68 10.77 14.31
CA LEU A 441 -2.29 9.71 15.23
C LEU A 441 -0.81 9.87 15.61
N LYS A 442 -0.57 10.16 16.88
CA LYS A 442 0.77 10.29 17.45
C LYS A 442 1.12 9.04 18.26
N VAL A 443 2.20 8.37 17.88
CA VAL A 443 2.67 7.16 18.57
C VAL A 443 3.77 7.53 19.55
N TRP A 444 3.59 7.23 20.83
CA TRP A 444 4.56 7.55 21.90
C TRP A 444 5.12 6.28 22.56
N SER A 445 6.38 6.34 22.98
CA SER A 445 7.03 5.35 23.83
C SER A 445 7.61 6.08 25.04
N GLY A 446 6.92 5.94 26.18
CA GLY A 446 7.14 6.82 27.33
C GLY A 446 6.77 8.26 26.97
N ASP A 447 7.66 9.20 27.32
CA ASP A 447 7.51 10.64 27.03
C ASP A 447 8.12 11.03 25.66
N THR A 448 8.40 10.07 24.78
CA THR A 448 9.03 10.32 23.47
C THR A 448 8.08 9.93 22.35
N LEU A 449 7.80 10.87 21.45
CA LEU A 449 7.09 10.60 20.20
C LEU A 449 8.01 9.75 19.30
N VAL A 450 7.58 8.55 18.95
CA VAL A 450 8.39 7.55 18.23
C VAL A 450 8.00 7.43 16.77
N ASP A 451 6.74 7.70 16.44
CA ASP A 451 6.27 7.55 15.07
C ASP A 451 5.14 8.53 14.74
N TYR A 452 5.09 8.87 13.46
CA TYR A 452 4.02 9.60 12.82
C TYR A 452 3.39 8.67 11.79
N LEU A 453 2.19 8.20 12.10
CA LEU A 453 1.37 7.58 11.08
C LEU A 453 0.53 8.70 10.51
N PRO A 454 0.79 9.17 9.26
CA PRO A 454 -0.20 9.94 8.53
C PRO A 454 -1.36 8.99 8.24
N VAL A 455 -2.21 8.80 9.24
CA VAL A 455 -3.41 7.99 9.10
C VAL A 455 -4.35 8.84 8.28
N ASP A 456 -4.64 8.38 7.06
CA ASP A 456 -5.64 8.91 6.13
C ASP A 456 -6.12 10.33 6.45
N TYR A 457 -5.45 11.32 5.86
CA TYR A 457 -5.99 12.68 5.87
C TYR A 457 -7.25 12.70 5.01
N SER A 458 -8.41 12.47 5.62
CA SER A 458 -9.68 12.84 5.02
C SER A 458 -10.21 14.06 5.75
N ALA A 459 -10.07 15.23 5.14
CA ALA A 459 -10.86 16.39 5.53
C ALA A 459 -12.25 16.20 4.91
N GLU A 460 -13.28 16.05 5.72
CA GLU A 460 -14.64 16.18 5.23
C GLU A 460 -15.02 17.66 5.26
N VAL A 461 -15.24 18.23 4.08
CA VAL A 461 -15.75 19.59 3.94
C VAL A 461 -17.25 19.49 3.80
N VAL A 462 -17.94 19.86 4.86
CA VAL A 462 -19.39 19.87 4.89
C VAL A 462 -19.86 21.27 4.47
N ASP A 463 -20.83 21.33 3.54
CA ASP A 463 -21.63 22.53 3.24
C ASP A 463 -22.11 23.18 4.56
N PRO A 464 -22.49 24.47 4.58
CA PRO A 464 -22.72 25.20 5.84
C PRO A 464 -23.57 24.42 6.85
N LEU A 465 -22.99 24.16 8.03
CA LEU A 465 -23.68 23.44 9.10
C LEU A 465 -24.72 24.34 9.74
N ASN A 466 -25.97 23.90 9.71
CA ASN A 466 -27.03 24.58 10.40
C ASN A 466 -27.11 24.08 11.85
N PRO A 467 -27.58 24.91 12.79
CA PRO A 467 -27.85 24.49 14.16
C PRO A 467 -28.68 23.21 14.23
N GLY A 468 -28.09 22.15 14.80
CA GLY A 468 -28.74 20.85 14.94
C GLY A 468 -28.34 19.78 13.95
N ASP A 469 -27.51 20.11 12.98
CA ASP A 469 -26.91 19.12 12.09
C ASP A 469 -25.91 18.24 12.86
N THR A 470 -25.82 16.98 12.44
CA THR A 470 -24.83 16.02 12.96
C THR A 470 -23.99 15.55 11.79
N ILE A 471 -22.68 15.66 11.93
CA ILE A 471 -21.72 15.07 11.01
C ILE A 471 -21.17 13.82 11.69
N GLU A 472 -21.38 12.67 11.07
CA GLU A 472 -20.71 11.43 11.48
C GLU A 472 -19.52 11.21 10.55
N VAL A 473 -18.32 11.51 11.04
CA VAL A 473 -17.07 11.19 10.34
C VAL A 473 -16.59 9.83 10.86
N GLU A 474 -17.15 8.75 10.32
CA GLU A 474 -16.69 7.41 10.71
C GLU A 474 -15.34 7.11 10.04
N ARG A 475 -14.31 6.95 10.89
CA ARG A 475 -12.98 6.50 10.50
C ARG A 475 -12.55 5.37 11.41
N SER A 476 -11.78 4.46 10.83
CA SER A 476 -11.19 3.33 11.54
C SER A 476 -9.69 3.48 11.43
N VAL A 477 -9.04 3.86 12.53
CA VAL A 477 -7.60 4.07 12.60
C VAL A 477 -6.99 2.91 13.37
N ARG A 478 -6.36 1.97 12.68
CA ARG A 478 -5.76 0.79 13.30
C ARG A 478 -4.43 1.11 13.96
N ILE A 479 -4.42 0.99 15.29
CA ILE A 479 -3.25 1.20 16.14
C ILE A 479 -2.71 -0.17 16.60
N PRO A 480 -1.43 -0.51 16.38
CA PRO A 480 -0.81 -1.73 16.93
C PRO A 480 -0.94 -1.75 18.47
N THR A 481 -1.32 -2.84 19.12
CA THR A 481 -1.43 -2.86 20.61
C THR A 481 -0.14 -3.27 21.34
N SER A 482 1.04 -3.07 20.75
CA SER A 482 2.32 -3.58 21.26
C SER A 482 2.91 -2.76 22.42
N GLY A 483 2.21 -2.67 23.56
CA GLY A 483 2.76 -2.12 24.81
C GLY A 483 3.22 -0.65 24.75
N GLN A 484 2.88 0.06 23.69
CA GLN A 484 3.15 1.49 23.52
C GLN A 484 1.94 2.32 23.98
N SER A 485 2.18 3.60 24.29
CA SER A 485 1.13 4.55 24.61
C SER A 485 0.81 5.35 23.36
N TYR A 486 -0.47 5.42 23.02
CA TYR A 486 -0.92 6.16 21.84
C TYR A 486 -1.64 7.42 22.29
N ALA A 487 -1.33 8.53 21.65
CA ALA A 487 -2.08 9.76 21.80
C ALA A 487 -2.79 10.02 20.46
N LEU A 488 -4.11 10.07 20.51
CA LEU A 488 -4.90 10.55 19.39
C LEU A 488 -5.06 12.05 19.54
N GLU A 489 -4.58 12.80 18.55
CA GLU A 489 -4.85 14.23 18.48
C GLU A 489 -5.82 14.48 17.33
N VAL A 490 -7.05 14.85 17.69
CA VAL A 490 -8.04 15.26 16.71
C VAL A 490 -8.01 16.77 16.64
N VAL A 491 -7.72 17.30 15.47
CA VAL A 491 -7.72 18.74 15.24
C VAL A 491 -8.90 19.08 14.34
N VAL A 492 -9.83 19.86 14.90
CA VAL A 492 -11.00 20.36 14.18
C VAL A 492 -10.80 21.85 13.95
N TRP A 493 -10.81 22.25 12.68
CA TRP A 493 -10.79 23.64 12.26
C TRP A 493 -12.18 24.02 11.74
N GLY A 494 -12.67 25.21 12.10
CA GLY A 494 -13.92 25.75 11.57
C GLY A 494 -13.74 27.22 11.22
N ASN A 495 -14.26 27.64 10.07
CA ASN A 495 -14.43 29.05 9.74
C ASN A 495 -15.87 29.48 10.06
N TYR A 496 -16.00 30.63 10.74
CA TYR A 496 -17.28 31.25 11.10
C TYR A 496 -17.34 32.64 10.44
N GLU A 497 -18.50 33.03 9.91
CA GLU A 497 -18.83 34.43 9.57
C GLU A 497 -19.69 35.10 10.65
#